data_AF-A0A022Q2V8-F1
#
_entry.id   AF-A0A022Q2V8-F1
#
_cell.length_a   1.000
_cell.length_b   1.000
_cell.length_c   1.000
_cell.angle_alpha   90.00
_cell.angle_beta   90.00
_cell.angle_gamma   90.00
#
_symmetry.space_group_name_H-M   'P 1'
#
loop_
_entity.id
_entity.type
_entity.pdbx_description
1 polymer ?
#
loop_
_entity_poly.entity_id
_entity_poly.type
_entity_poly.pdbx_seq_one_letter_code
_entity_poly.pdbx_strand_id
1 'polypeptide(L)'
;MEAEKKPVSNKEVAKKAILVGCNNYPNPKENLSGCHNDVYNMHNTLIKRFRFDPKRIVVMVDKPGSKQMPTAANIKKQLKKMIEDADEGDRLFFYFSGHGMPICHNGEIKQAIVPSDDNLITCMDFRYYVNRLPKKATFTIMADSCCSGGLIDQEPVQVGQPYIVQPPKDQTCVGENKPKMIPYESYMANLSARTGLNDPDIGAHLFQLFGSEASIMFRLPPDQHPKPLKIDQGILLSGSEPSEDTIDDPADKNGPAGGAFTKTVVAILKGHPAPITNKKLVNKARGILGNRKKYPQHPCLYCSSKNADAVFLRKASHGLAEIGESSEDRVLED
;
A
#
# COMPACT_ATOMS: atom_id res chain seq x y z
N MET A 1 20.82 -19.25 42.10
CA MET A 1 20.37 -19.88 40.83
C MET A 1 20.30 -18.77 39.80
N GLU A 2 21.38 -18.58 39.05
CA GLU A 2 21.39 -17.65 37.93
C GLU A 2 20.53 -18.25 36.81
N ALA A 3 19.53 -17.49 36.36
CA ALA A 3 18.73 -17.87 35.20
C ALA A 3 19.64 -17.82 33.96
N GLU A 4 19.88 -18.98 33.35
CA GLU A 4 20.53 -19.10 32.05
C GLU A 4 19.82 -18.20 31.04
N LYS A 5 20.50 -17.13 30.63
CA LYS A 5 20.08 -16.33 29.47
C LYS A 5 20.21 -17.22 28.25
N LYS A 6 19.06 -17.66 27.71
CA LYS A 6 18.99 -18.29 26.38
C LYS A 6 19.76 -17.43 25.37
N PRO A 7 20.59 -18.02 24.49
CA PRO A 7 21.34 -17.27 23.51
C PRO A 7 20.36 -16.53 22.60
N VAL A 8 20.51 -15.21 22.50
CA VAL A 8 19.78 -14.38 21.53
C VAL A 8 20.23 -14.87 20.15
N SER A 9 19.35 -15.58 19.43
CA SER A 9 19.65 -16.04 18.08
C SER A 9 19.98 -14.82 17.24
N ASN A 10 21.21 -14.74 16.71
CA ASN A 10 21.65 -13.67 15.82
C ASN A 10 21.08 -13.91 14.42
N LYS A 11 19.74 -14.01 14.33
CA LYS A 11 19.01 -14.20 13.08
C LYS A 11 18.99 -12.85 12.36
N GLU A 12 19.52 -12.84 11.15
CA GLU A 12 19.52 -11.66 10.29
C GLU A 12 18.09 -11.16 10.06
N VAL A 13 17.87 -9.85 10.23
CA VAL A 13 16.56 -9.21 10.01
C VAL A 13 16.15 -9.39 8.54
N ALA A 14 15.08 -10.13 8.29
CA ALA A 14 14.63 -10.37 6.94
C ALA A 14 13.81 -9.18 6.41
N LYS A 15 14.00 -8.88 5.13
CA LYS A 15 13.19 -7.92 4.37
C LYS A 15 12.29 -8.69 3.40
N LYS A 16 10.97 -8.53 3.54
CA LYS A 16 9.97 -9.23 2.73
C LYS A 16 9.03 -8.23 2.09
N ALA A 17 8.67 -8.45 0.83
CA ALA A 17 7.79 -7.53 0.12
C ALA A 17 6.73 -8.24 -0.71
N ILE A 18 5.56 -7.60 -0.83
CA ILE A 18 4.50 -7.96 -1.76
C ILE A 18 4.21 -6.72 -2.61
N LEU A 19 4.34 -6.85 -3.93
CA LEU A 19 4.14 -5.78 -4.90
C LEU A 19 2.98 -6.14 -5.83
N VAL A 20 1.96 -5.29 -5.85
CA VAL A 20 0.70 -5.52 -6.56
C VAL A 20 0.46 -4.41 -7.57
N GLY A 21 0.20 -4.77 -8.82
CA GLY A 21 -0.09 -3.83 -9.91
C GLY A 21 -1.27 -4.30 -10.74
N CYS A 22 -2.37 -3.55 -10.72
CA CYS A 22 -3.60 -3.88 -11.44
C CYS A 22 -3.84 -2.89 -12.58
N ASN A 23 -3.81 -3.39 -13.82
CA ASN A 23 -4.11 -2.63 -15.03
C ASN A 23 -5.39 -3.11 -15.73
N ASN A 24 -5.76 -4.37 -15.58
CA ASN A 24 -6.81 -5.04 -16.34
C ASN A 24 -7.95 -5.43 -15.39
N TYR A 25 -9.01 -4.63 -15.42
CA TYR A 25 -10.20 -4.81 -14.58
C TYR A 25 -11.33 -5.46 -15.39
N PRO A 26 -12.34 -6.07 -14.74
CA PRO A 26 -13.42 -6.75 -15.43
C PRO A 26 -14.22 -5.84 -16.36
N ASN A 27 -14.40 -4.57 -16.00
CA ASN A 27 -14.89 -3.54 -16.91
C ASN A 27 -13.70 -2.90 -17.66
N PRO A 28 -13.55 -3.09 -18.98
CA PRO A 28 -12.41 -2.56 -19.73
C PRO A 28 -12.31 -1.02 -19.71
N LYS A 29 -13.43 -0.32 -19.47
CA LYS A 29 -13.41 1.15 -19.28
C LYS A 29 -12.62 1.55 -18.05
N GLU A 30 -12.48 0.66 -17.08
CA GLU A 30 -11.70 0.85 -15.85
C GLU A 30 -10.23 0.42 -16.00
N ASN A 31 -9.76 -0.01 -17.17
CA ASN A 31 -8.34 -0.35 -17.35
C ASN A 31 -7.37 0.82 -17.14
N LEU A 32 -6.23 0.53 -16.50
CA LEU A 32 -5.09 1.44 -16.30
C LEU A 32 -3.89 0.95 -17.11
N SER A 33 -2.83 1.75 -17.20
CA SER A 33 -1.67 1.43 -18.06
C SER A 33 -0.34 1.40 -17.32
N GLY A 34 -0.20 2.16 -16.24
CA GLY A 34 1.07 2.35 -15.56
C GLY A 34 1.38 1.46 -14.36
N CYS A 35 0.38 0.75 -13.81
CA CYS A 35 0.55 0.06 -12.52
C CYS A 35 1.56 -1.09 -12.58
N HIS A 36 1.72 -1.74 -13.74
CA HIS A 36 2.77 -2.75 -13.93
C HIS A 36 4.16 -2.12 -13.89
N ASN A 37 4.36 -0.99 -14.57
CA ASN A 37 5.65 -0.30 -14.60
C ASN A 37 6.03 0.19 -13.21
N ASP A 38 5.06 0.70 -12.46
CA ASP A 38 5.21 1.10 -11.07
C ASP A 38 5.72 -0.05 -10.18
N VAL A 39 5.12 -1.24 -10.30
CA VAL A 39 5.57 -2.45 -9.61
C VAL A 39 7.01 -2.81 -9.95
N TYR A 40 7.38 -2.81 -11.24
CA TYR A 40 8.75 -3.13 -11.65
C TYR A 40 9.77 -2.08 -11.19
N ASN A 41 9.40 -0.80 -11.18
CA ASN A 41 10.23 0.27 -10.65
C ASN A 41 10.45 0.13 -9.14
N MET A 42 9.39 -0.17 -8.40
CA MET A 42 9.47 -0.41 -6.96
C MET A 42 10.30 -1.67 -6.65
N HIS A 43 10.06 -2.78 -7.37
CA HIS A 43 10.86 -4.00 -7.26
C HIS A 43 12.36 -3.74 -7.41
N ASN A 44 12.74 -3.03 -8.49
CA ASN A 44 14.12 -2.66 -8.74
C ASN A 44 14.69 -1.74 -7.65
N THR A 45 13.89 -0.82 -7.13
CA THR A 45 14.28 0.07 -6.03
C THR A 45 14.55 -0.73 -4.75
N LEU A 46 13.67 -1.65 -4.37
CA LEU A 46 13.83 -2.49 -3.18
C LEU A 46 15.11 -3.32 -3.21
N ILE A 47 15.44 -3.91 -4.35
CA ILE A 47 16.66 -4.71 -4.52
C ILE A 47 17.90 -3.81 -4.50
N LYS A 48 17.97 -2.83 -5.41
CA LYS A 48 19.18 -2.05 -5.64
C LYS A 48 19.50 -1.10 -4.48
N ARG A 49 18.47 -0.48 -3.90
CA ARG A 49 18.63 0.54 -2.86
C ARG A 49 18.53 -0.03 -1.45
N PHE A 50 17.56 -0.91 -1.21
CA PHE A 50 17.25 -1.40 0.13
C PHE A 50 17.73 -2.82 0.41
N ARG A 51 18.37 -3.47 -0.58
CA ARG A 51 18.96 -4.81 -0.47
C ARG A 51 17.93 -5.86 -0.02
N PHE A 52 16.71 -5.78 -0.55
CA PHE A 52 15.75 -6.88 -0.41
C PHE A 52 16.26 -8.07 -1.24
N ASP A 53 16.24 -9.27 -0.66
CA ASP A 53 16.47 -10.51 -1.39
C ASP A 53 15.33 -10.68 -2.42
N PRO A 54 15.61 -10.75 -3.74
CA PRO A 54 14.60 -10.95 -4.76
C PRO A 54 13.70 -12.17 -4.51
N LYS A 55 14.22 -13.23 -3.84
CA LYS A 55 13.45 -14.43 -3.51
C LYS A 55 12.38 -14.19 -2.44
N ARG A 56 12.49 -13.08 -1.69
CA ARG A 56 11.55 -12.64 -0.65
C ARG A 56 10.61 -11.52 -1.12
N ILE A 57 10.62 -11.22 -2.42
CA ILE A 57 9.69 -10.28 -3.04
C ILE A 57 8.67 -11.07 -3.88
N VAL A 58 7.40 -10.95 -3.53
CA VAL A 58 6.29 -11.47 -4.32
C VAL A 58 5.79 -10.37 -5.25
N VAL A 59 5.70 -10.67 -6.54
CA VAL A 59 5.18 -9.75 -7.56
C VAL A 59 3.88 -10.32 -8.14
N MET A 60 2.81 -9.52 -8.12
CA MET A 60 1.51 -9.84 -8.68
C MET A 60 1.09 -8.75 -9.66
N VAL A 61 0.95 -9.10 -10.94
CA VAL A 61 0.45 -8.21 -12.00
C VAL A 61 -0.55 -8.97 -12.87
N ASP A 62 -1.55 -8.29 -13.39
CA ASP A 62 -2.63 -8.90 -14.20
C ASP A 62 -2.28 -8.95 -15.70
N LYS A 63 -1.04 -9.31 -16.04
CA LYS A 63 -0.60 -9.54 -17.42
C LYS A 63 -0.71 -11.04 -17.78
N PRO A 64 -1.06 -11.39 -19.03
CA PRO A 64 -0.95 -12.78 -19.49
C PRO A 64 0.41 -13.40 -19.19
N GLY A 65 0.41 -14.63 -18.65
CA GLY A 65 1.63 -15.35 -18.25
C GLY A 65 2.19 -14.99 -16.87
N SER A 66 1.51 -14.13 -16.11
CA SER A 66 1.93 -13.81 -14.73
C SER A 66 1.80 -15.03 -13.81
N LYS A 67 2.80 -15.22 -12.94
CA LYS A 67 2.82 -16.36 -12.00
C LYS A 67 1.65 -16.33 -11.02
N GLN A 68 1.24 -15.14 -10.61
CA GLN A 68 0.15 -14.92 -9.68
C GLN A 68 -0.63 -13.67 -10.12
N MET A 69 -1.93 -13.86 -10.33
CA MET A 69 -2.85 -12.76 -10.61
C MET A 69 -3.10 -11.95 -9.33
N PRO A 70 -3.22 -10.61 -9.41
CA PRO A 70 -3.52 -9.74 -8.28
C PRO A 70 -5.02 -9.78 -7.94
N THR A 71 -5.55 -10.97 -7.65
CA THR A 71 -6.89 -11.16 -7.09
C THR A 71 -6.87 -10.93 -5.59
N ALA A 72 -8.01 -10.61 -5.00
CA ALA A 72 -8.05 -10.37 -3.56
C ALA A 72 -7.63 -11.60 -2.74
N ALA A 73 -8.06 -12.79 -3.17
CA ALA A 73 -7.69 -14.05 -2.54
C ALA A 73 -6.17 -14.27 -2.56
N ASN A 74 -5.50 -14.03 -3.69
CA ASN A 74 -4.05 -14.17 -3.80
C ASN A 74 -3.32 -13.14 -2.94
N ILE A 75 -3.76 -11.88 -2.94
CA ILE A 75 -3.19 -10.82 -2.11
C ILE A 75 -3.31 -11.16 -0.62
N LYS A 76 -4.51 -11.53 -0.16
CA LYS A 76 -4.76 -11.94 1.24
C LYS A 76 -3.94 -13.16 1.63
N LYS A 77 -3.83 -14.16 0.75
CA LYS A 77 -3.00 -15.35 0.97
C LYS A 77 -1.53 -14.98 1.16
N GLN A 78 -0.97 -14.09 0.34
CA GLN A 78 0.41 -13.67 0.46
C GLN A 78 0.65 -12.78 1.68
N LEU A 79 -0.28 -11.88 2.02
CA LEU A 79 -0.23 -11.09 3.26
C LEU A 79 -0.21 -12.00 4.48
N LYS A 80 -1.12 -12.97 4.55
CA LYS A 80 -1.18 -13.98 5.61
C LYS A 80 0.15 -14.72 5.73
N LYS A 81 0.66 -15.28 4.62
CA LYS A 81 1.93 -16.00 4.60
C LYS A 81 3.10 -15.13 5.05
N MET A 82 3.20 -13.90 4.54
CA MET A 82 4.29 -12.98 4.87
C MET A 82 4.35 -12.69 6.38
N ILE A 83 3.19 -12.56 7.02
CA ILE A 83 3.07 -12.27 8.46
C ILE A 83 3.29 -13.51 9.31
N GLU A 84 2.76 -14.68 8.90
CA GLU A 84 3.00 -15.96 9.58
C GLU A 84 4.48 -16.36 9.54
N ASP A 85 5.15 -16.10 8.42
CA ASP A 85 6.58 -16.38 8.27
C ASP A 85 7.47 -15.33 8.97
N ALA A 86 6.92 -14.19 9.41
CA ALA A 86 7.70 -13.06 9.93
C ALA A 86 8.24 -13.34 11.33
N ASP A 87 9.49 -12.92 11.56
CA ASP A 87 10.15 -13.00 12.86
C ASP A 87 10.21 -11.65 13.57
N GLU A 88 10.62 -11.67 14.84
CA GLU A 88 10.88 -10.46 15.61
C GLU A 88 11.88 -9.56 14.89
N GLY A 89 11.47 -8.33 14.61
CA GLY A 89 12.33 -7.35 13.96
C GLY A 89 12.38 -7.44 12.44
N ASP A 90 11.63 -8.30 11.76
CA ASP A 90 11.55 -8.30 10.29
C ASP A 90 11.01 -6.97 9.72
N ARG A 91 11.36 -6.67 8.46
CA ARG A 91 10.86 -5.51 7.70
C ARG A 91 9.92 -5.99 6.60
N LEU A 92 8.64 -5.75 6.77
CA LEU A 92 7.60 -6.13 5.81
C LEU A 92 7.17 -4.91 5.00
N PHE A 93 7.01 -5.09 3.69
CA PHE A 93 6.57 -4.04 2.79
C PHE A 93 5.43 -4.51 1.90
N PHE A 94 4.32 -3.77 1.86
CA PHE A 94 3.24 -3.99 0.91
C PHE A 94 3.12 -2.76 0.01
N TYR A 95 3.16 -3.00 -1.29
CA TYR A 95 3.03 -1.97 -2.30
C TYR A 95 1.85 -2.28 -3.20
N PHE A 96 0.98 -1.29 -3.40
CA PHE A 96 -0.16 -1.39 -4.29
C PHE A 96 -0.20 -0.22 -5.26
N SER A 97 -0.33 -0.52 -6.55
CA SER A 97 -0.72 0.44 -7.58
C SER A 97 -1.93 -0.08 -8.34
N GLY A 98 -3.00 0.70 -8.36
CA GLY A 98 -4.26 0.31 -8.97
C GLY A 98 -5.38 1.23 -8.49
N HIS A 99 -6.62 0.81 -8.73
CA HIS A 99 -7.79 1.54 -8.28
C HIS A 99 -8.02 1.43 -6.77
N GLY A 100 -8.59 2.49 -6.21
CA GLY A 100 -9.20 2.47 -4.90
C GLY A 100 -10.57 3.14 -4.94
N MET A 101 -11.35 2.94 -3.89
CA MET A 101 -12.70 3.50 -3.82
C MET A 101 -13.13 3.80 -2.38
N PRO A 102 -13.98 4.82 -2.18
CA PRO A 102 -14.72 4.97 -0.93
C PRO A 102 -15.88 3.96 -0.90
N ILE A 103 -16.16 3.43 0.30
CA ILE A 103 -17.27 2.51 0.55
C ILE A 103 -18.09 3.08 1.69
N CYS A 104 -19.40 3.25 1.51
CA CYS A 104 -20.29 3.53 2.63
C CYS A 104 -20.66 2.22 3.31
N HIS A 105 -20.33 2.08 4.59
CA HIS A 105 -20.68 0.91 5.39
C HIS A 105 -21.21 1.37 6.75
N ASN A 106 -22.48 1.06 7.05
CA ASN A 106 -23.19 1.48 8.27
C ASN A 106 -23.15 3.00 8.53
N GLY A 107 -23.26 3.81 7.47
CA GLY A 107 -23.20 5.27 7.58
C GLY A 107 -21.79 5.85 7.76
N GLU A 108 -20.76 5.00 7.84
CA GLU A 108 -19.36 5.42 7.84
C GLU A 108 -18.73 5.19 6.47
N ILE A 109 -18.00 6.20 5.97
CA ILE A 109 -17.21 6.03 4.76
C ILE A 109 -15.89 5.36 5.13
N LYS A 110 -15.64 4.19 4.56
CA LYS A 110 -14.36 3.46 4.64
C LYS A 110 -13.67 3.47 3.28
N GLN A 111 -12.43 3.00 3.25
CA GLN A 111 -11.60 2.96 2.06
C GLN A 111 -11.16 1.54 1.74
N ALA A 112 -11.04 1.25 0.45
CA ALA A 112 -10.55 -0.02 -0.06
C ALA A 112 -9.69 0.15 -1.30
N ILE A 113 -8.78 -0.81 -1.48
CA ILE A 113 -8.15 -1.06 -2.78
C ILE A 113 -9.03 -2.01 -3.59
N VAL A 114 -8.95 -1.89 -4.91
CA VAL A 114 -9.65 -2.74 -5.89
C VAL A 114 -8.64 -3.67 -6.58
N PRO A 115 -8.57 -4.95 -6.21
CA PRO A 115 -7.82 -5.97 -6.95
C PRO A 115 -8.42 -6.25 -8.33
N SER A 116 -7.70 -6.97 -9.18
CA SER A 116 -8.08 -7.24 -10.58
C SER A 116 -9.41 -8.02 -10.78
N ASP A 117 -9.98 -8.60 -9.72
CA ASP A 117 -11.23 -9.37 -9.77
C ASP A 117 -12.47 -8.61 -9.24
N ASP A 118 -12.32 -7.32 -8.89
CA ASP A 118 -13.31 -6.50 -8.17
C ASP A 118 -13.70 -7.11 -6.80
N ASN A 119 -12.81 -7.83 -6.13
CA ASN A 119 -13.05 -8.27 -4.75
C ASN A 119 -12.34 -7.33 -3.78
N LEU A 120 -13.07 -6.40 -3.17
CA LEU A 120 -12.47 -5.34 -2.36
C LEU A 120 -11.63 -5.88 -1.19
N ILE A 121 -10.49 -5.23 -0.96
CA ILE A 121 -9.72 -5.36 0.27
C ILE A 121 -9.83 -4.05 1.02
N THR A 122 -10.47 -4.10 2.18
CA THR A 122 -10.80 -2.92 2.97
C THR A 122 -9.77 -2.69 4.08
N CYS A 123 -9.86 -1.54 4.73
CA CYS A 123 -9.07 -1.24 5.93
C CYS A 123 -9.21 -2.29 7.04
N MET A 124 -10.34 -3.00 7.13
CA MET A 124 -10.56 -4.06 8.12
C MET A 124 -9.68 -5.30 7.84
N ASP A 125 -9.47 -5.65 6.57
CA ASP A 125 -8.56 -6.73 6.20
C ASP A 125 -7.12 -6.38 6.58
N PHE A 126 -6.66 -5.16 6.26
CA PHE A 126 -5.31 -4.72 6.65
C PHE A 126 -5.14 -4.63 8.16
N ARG A 127 -6.14 -4.12 8.90
CA ARG A 127 -6.12 -4.08 10.37
C ARG A 127 -6.00 -5.49 10.97
N TYR A 128 -6.68 -6.49 10.41
CA TYR A 128 -6.54 -7.90 10.82
C TYR A 128 -5.07 -8.37 10.74
N TYR A 129 -4.38 -8.05 9.65
CA TYR A 129 -2.99 -8.42 9.41
C TYR A 129 -2.01 -7.66 10.30
N VAL A 130 -2.17 -6.34 10.35
CA VAL A 130 -1.40 -5.41 11.19
C VAL A 130 -1.44 -5.81 12.67
N ASN A 131 -2.59 -6.29 13.16
CA ASN A 131 -2.74 -6.76 14.53
C ASN A 131 -1.95 -8.03 14.89
N ARG A 132 -1.43 -8.75 13.89
CA ARG A 132 -0.74 -10.04 14.05
C ARG A 132 0.76 -9.97 13.82
N LEU A 133 1.31 -8.76 13.65
CA LEU A 133 2.73 -8.58 13.45
C LEU A 133 3.54 -9.07 14.66
N PRO A 134 4.67 -9.78 14.43
CA PRO A 134 5.61 -10.11 15.48
C PRO A 134 6.11 -8.87 16.21
N LYS A 135 6.57 -9.05 17.45
CA LYS A 135 7.18 -7.96 18.21
C LYS A 135 8.31 -7.33 17.39
N LYS A 136 8.45 -6.01 17.45
CA LYS A 136 9.51 -5.22 16.79
C LYS A 136 9.57 -5.32 15.26
N ALA A 137 8.75 -6.13 14.60
CA ALA A 137 8.62 -6.12 13.15
C ALA A 137 7.95 -4.81 12.71
N THR A 138 8.28 -4.34 11.51
CA THR A 138 7.66 -3.15 10.92
C THR A 138 6.90 -3.55 9.68
N PHE A 139 5.69 -3.01 9.50
CA PHE A 139 4.93 -3.18 8.27
C PHE A 139 4.66 -1.83 7.62
N THR A 140 5.26 -1.61 6.46
CA THR A 140 5.09 -0.40 5.67
C THR A 140 4.22 -0.69 4.45
N ILE A 141 3.15 0.08 4.31
CA ILE A 141 2.24 0.08 3.18
C ILE A 141 2.48 1.35 2.38
N MET A 142 2.67 1.20 1.07
CA MET A 142 2.67 2.31 0.12
C MET A 142 1.61 2.05 -0.94
N ALA A 143 0.64 2.96 -1.04
CA ALA A 143 -0.49 2.83 -1.96
C ALA A 143 -0.54 4.00 -2.94
N ASP A 144 -0.30 3.72 -4.21
CA ASP A 144 -0.50 4.62 -5.34
C ASP A 144 -1.88 4.33 -5.96
N SER A 145 -2.89 4.81 -5.25
CA SER A 145 -4.31 4.55 -5.47
C SER A 145 -5.12 5.70 -4.87
N CYS A 146 -6.24 6.06 -5.50
CA CYS A 146 -7.20 6.98 -4.89
C CYS A 146 -7.75 6.33 -3.62
N CYS A 147 -8.24 7.16 -2.70
CA CYS A 147 -8.92 6.69 -1.49
C CYS A 147 -8.11 5.64 -0.71
N SER A 148 -6.83 5.88 -0.46
CA SER A 148 -5.94 4.92 0.21
C SER A 148 -5.42 5.36 1.60
N GLY A 149 -5.72 6.58 2.05
CA GLY A 149 -5.26 7.12 3.33
C GLY A 149 -5.84 6.46 4.59
N GLY A 150 -6.92 5.70 4.46
CA GLY A 150 -7.60 4.95 5.53
C GLY A 150 -7.31 3.46 5.52
N LEU A 151 -6.36 2.96 4.71
CA LEU A 151 -6.11 1.52 4.57
C LEU A 151 -5.62 0.85 5.86
N ILE A 152 -5.02 1.60 6.78
CA ILE A 152 -4.77 1.14 8.15
C ILE A 152 -5.64 2.01 9.06
N ASP A 153 -6.84 1.51 9.40
CA ASP A 153 -7.86 2.27 10.13
C ASP A 153 -7.32 2.79 11.47
N GLN A 154 -7.55 4.06 11.83
CA GLN A 154 -7.16 4.68 13.11
C GLN A 154 -5.65 4.88 13.35
N GLU A 155 -4.79 4.89 12.32
CA GLU A 155 -3.40 5.35 12.50
C GLU A 155 -3.31 6.89 12.58
N PRO A 156 -2.46 7.45 13.46
CA PRO A 156 -2.31 8.90 13.58
C PRO A 156 -1.77 9.53 12.30
N VAL A 157 -2.27 10.73 11.97
CA VAL A 157 -1.81 11.48 10.78
C VAL A 157 -0.57 12.29 11.12
N GLN A 158 0.48 12.13 10.32
CA GLN A 158 1.79 12.77 10.51
C GLN A 158 2.08 13.80 9.42
N VAL A 159 1.54 13.58 8.22
CA VAL A 159 1.57 14.51 7.07
C VAL A 159 0.22 14.42 6.36
N GLY A 160 -0.38 15.57 6.04
CA GLY A 160 -1.69 15.67 5.40
C GLY A 160 -2.83 15.84 6.40
N GLN A 161 -4.06 15.65 5.92
CA GLN A 161 -5.26 15.79 6.73
C GLN A 161 -5.70 14.47 7.37
N PRO A 162 -6.33 14.51 8.56
CA PRO A 162 -7.05 13.37 9.09
C PRO A 162 -8.09 12.89 8.08
N TYR A 163 -8.34 11.59 8.12
CA TYR A 163 -9.39 10.97 7.33
C TYR A 163 -10.76 11.44 7.87
N ILE A 164 -11.19 12.62 7.42
CA ILE A 164 -12.53 13.17 7.58
C ILE A 164 -12.98 13.47 6.15
N VAL A 165 -13.71 12.54 5.56
CA VAL A 165 -14.05 12.62 4.13
C VAL A 165 -15.41 13.25 3.95
N GLN A 166 -15.41 14.42 3.30
CA GLN A 166 -16.57 14.99 2.64
C GLN A 166 -16.84 14.18 1.36
N PRO A 167 -18.10 14.02 0.92
CA PRO A 167 -18.40 13.30 -0.32
C PRO A 167 -17.55 13.82 -1.48
N PRO A 168 -17.13 12.96 -2.42
CA PRO A 168 -16.33 13.39 -3.56
C PRO A 168 -17.03 14.56 -4.25
N LYS A 169 -16.28 15.63 -4.53
CA LYS A 169 -16.77 16.63 -5.48
C LYS A 169 -16.75 15.97 -6.85
N ASP A 170 -17.80 16.17 -7.65
CA ASP A 170 -17.83 15.81 -9.07
C ASP A 170 -16.63 16.47 -9.77
N GLN A 171 -15.50 15.77 -9.84
CA GLN A 171 -14.32 16.17 -10.58
C GLN A 171 -14.21 15.27 -11.79
N THR A 172 -14.80 15.74 -12.88
CA THR A 172 -14.55 15.18 -14.19
C THR A 172 -13.11 15.52 -14.59
N CYS A 173 -12.22 14.54 -14.49
CA CYS A 173 -10.89 14.66 -15.07
C CYS A 173 -11.02 14.63 -16.60
N VAL A 174 -11.10 15.82 -17.22
CA VAL A 174 -11.02 15.96 -18.69
C VAL A 174 -9.55 16.00 -19.08
N GLY A 175 -9.01 14.89 -19.60
CA GLY A 175 -7.62 14.78 -20.08
C GLY A 175 -7.19 13.33 -20.37
N GLU A 176 -5.99 13.15 -20.94
CA GLU A 176 -5.39 11.83 -21.20
C GLU A 176 -5.02 11.06 -19.90
N ASN A 177 -5.01 11.75 -18.75
CA ASN A 177 -4.64 11.19 -17.45
C ASN A 177 -5.88 10.61 -16.77
N LYS A 178 -5.84 9.33 -16.43
CA LYS A 178 -6.96 8.63 -15.83
C LYS A 178 -6.84 8.59 -14.30
N PRO A 179 -7.88 8.99 -13.54
CA PRO A 179 -7.92 8.81 -12.09
C PRO A 179 -7.84 7.33 -11.72
N LYS A 180 -7.09 7.01 -10.66
CA LYS A 180 -7.07 5.67 -10.07
C LYS A 180 -8.23 5.48 -9.09
N MET A 181 -9.43 5.86 -9.51
CA MET A 181 -10.70 5.66 -8.80
C MET A 181 -11.72 5.00 -9.73
N ILE A 182 -12.44 3.98 -9.24
CA ILE A 182 -13.64 3.47 -9.94
C ILE A 182 -14.86 4.18 -9.34
N PRO A 183 -15.70 4.83 -10.16
CA PRO A 183 -16.95 5.42 -9.68
C PRO A 183 -17.86 4.36 -9.04
N TYR A 184 -18.45 4.66 -7.88
CA TYR A 184 -19.28 3.71 -7.12
C TYR A 184 -20.43 3.13 -7.97
N GLU A 185 -21.08 3.97 -8.78
CA GLU A 185 -22.17 3.54 -9.67
C GLU A 185 -21.71 2.56 -10.76
N SER A 186 -20.56 2.84 -11.40
CA SER A 186 -19.93 1.95 -12.38
C SER A 186 -19.59 0.60 -11.74
N TYR A 187 -19.06 0.64 -10.51
CA TYR A 187 -18.71 -0.53 -9.73
C TYR A 187 -19.94 -1.38 -9.38
N MET A 188 -20.98 -0.75 -8.81
CA MET A 188 -22.23 -1.44 -8.47
C MET A 188 -22.92 -2.02 -9.71
N ALA A 189 -22.98 -1.28 -10.82
CA ALA A 189 -23.58 -1.79 -12.05
C ALA A 189 -22.88 -3.06 -12.56
N ASN A 190 -21.55 -3.11 -12.49
CA ASN A 190 -20.76 -4.31 -12.82
C ASN A 190 -21.08 -5.48 -11.87
N LEU A 191 -21.11 -5.23 -10.56
CA LEU A 191 -21.49 -6.26 -9.58
C LEU A 191 -22.91 -6.80 -9.80
N SER A 192 -23.90 -5.93 -10.01
CA SER A 192 -25.27 -6.32 -10.31
C SER A 192 -25.35 -7.16 -11.59
N ALA A 193 -24.64 -6.76 -12.65
CA ALA A 193 -24.58 -7.53 -13.89
C ALA A 193 -23.99 -8.94 -13.70
N ARG A 194 -22.97 -9.10 -12.84
CA ARG A 194 -22.32 -10.39 -12.56
C ARG A 194 -23.12 -11.30 -11.64
N THR A 195 -23.91 -10.72 -10.74
CA THR A 195 -24.65 -11.47 -9.70
C THR A 195 -26.12 -11.70 -10.04
N GLY A 196 -26.71 -10.86 -10.89
CA GLY A 196 -28.15 -10.81 -11.13
C GLY A 196 -28.97 -10.24 -9.96
N LEU A 197 -28.31 -9.72 -8.91
CA LEU A 197 -29.00 -9.10 -7.77
C LEU A 197 -29.39 -7.65 -8.05
N ASN A 198 -30.54 -7.23 -7.51
CA ASN A 198 -30.97 -5.84 -7.44
C ASN A 198 -30.96 -5.38 -5.96
N ASP A 199 -29.77 -5.42 -5.35
CA ASP A 199 -29.57 -5.08 -3.93
C ASP A 199 -28.66 -3.84 -3.83
N PRO A 200 -29.04 -2.78 -3.07
CA PRO A 200 -28.15 -1.64 -2.87
C PRO A 200 -26.94 -1.96 -1.98
N ASP A 201 -26.95 -3.07 -1.23
CA ASP A 201 -25.84 -3.48 -0.38
C ASP A 201 -24.72 -4.14 -1.19
N ILE A 202 -23.61 -3.39 -1.35
CA ILE A 202 -22.37 -3.88 -1.95
C ILE A 202 -21.87 -5.18 -1.28
N GLY A 203 -22.11 -5.35 0.03
CA GLY A 203 -21.74 -6.54 0.78
C GLY A 203 -22.44 -7.80 0.30
N ALA A 204 -23.74 -7.70 -0.02
CA ALA A 204 -24.52 -8.82 -0.56
C ALA A 204 -23.95 -9.33 -1.88
N HIS A 205 -23.62 -8.40 -2.80
CA HIS A 205 -22.99 -8.73 -4.07
C HIS A 205 -21.60 -9.37 -3.90
N LEU A 206 -20.73 -8.76 -3.09
CA LEU A 206 -19.38 -9.25 -2.88
C LEU A 206 -19.37 -10.61 -2.18
N PHE A 207 -20.27 -10.83 -1.22
CA PHE A 207 -20.41 -12.13 -0.58
C PHE A 207 -20.94 -13.20 -1.53
N GLN A 208 -21.91 -12.87 -2.39
CA GLN A 208 -22.40 -13.83 -3.40
C GLN A 208 -21.30 -14.24 -4.38
N LEU A 209 -20.45 -13.31 -4.81
CA LEU A 209 -19.37 -13.60 -5.76
C LEU A 209 -18.18 -14.33 -5.14
N PHE A 210 -17.82 -13.98 -3.90
CA PHE A 210 -16.52 -14.36 -3.33
C PHE A 210 -16.62 -15.18 -2.04
N GLY A 211 -17.81 -15.30 -1.43
CA GLY A 211 -18.04 -16.07 -0.21
C GLY A 211 -17.07 -15.68 0.91
N SER A 212 -16.33 -16.67 1.43
CA SER A 212 -15.32 -16.48 2.48
C SER A 212 -14.13 -15.61 2.06
N GLU A 213 -13.89 -15.45 0.75
CA GLU A 213 -12.81 -14.62 0.21
C GLU A 213 -13.18 -13.14 0.14
N ALA A 214 -14.44 -12.75 0.40
CA ALA A 214 -14.83 -11.34 0.52
C ALA A 214 -14.09 -10.65 1.68
N SER A 215 -14.07 -9.31 1.70
CA SER A 215 -13.50 -8.55 2.83
C SER A 215 -14.14 -8.95 4.16
N ILE A 216 -13.35 -8.94 5.25
CA ILE A 216 -13.86 -9.09 6.63
C ILE A 216 -15.02 -8.12 6.90
N MET A 217 -14.96 -6.91 6.33
CA MET A 217 -15.99 -5.88 6.49
C MET A 217 -17.39 -6.35 6.08
N PHE A 218 -17.50 -7.18 5.03
CA PHE A 218 -18.78 -7.66 4.49
C PHE A 218 -19.19 -9.02 5.03
N ARG A 219 -18.30 -9.71 5.76
CA ARG A 219 -18.54 -11.06 6.27
C ARG A 219 -18.85 -11.12 7.75
N LEU A 220 -18.40 -10.12 8.51
CA LEU A 220 -18.55 -10.07 9.96
C LEU A 220 -19.44 -8.89 10.36
N PRO A 221 -20.23 -9.03 11.45
CA PRO A 221 -20.95 -7.91 12.01
C PRO A 221 -19.96 -6.88 12.62
N PRO A 222 -20.36 -5.60 12.74
CA PRO A 222 -19.45 -4.50 13.11
C PRO A 222 -18.77 -4.66 14.48
N ASP A 223 -19.43 -5.29 15.44
CA ASP A 223 -18.90 -5.57 16.77
C ASP A 223 -17.72 -6.55 16.75
N GLN A 224 -17.64 -7.40 15.72
CA GLN A 224 -16.59 -8.39 15.50
C GLN A 224 -15.49 -7.89 14.55
N HIS A 225 -15.58 -6.66 14.05
CA HIS A 225 -14.54 -6.09 13.20
C HIS A 225 -13.22 -5.95 13.99
N PRO A 226 -12.06 -6.21 13.36
CA PRO A 226 -10.76 -6.05 14.01
C PRO A 226 -10.54 -4.62 14.52
N LYS A 227 -10.33 -4.46 15.82
CA LYS A 227 -10.02 -3.17 16.45
C LYS A 227 -8.51 -3.02 16.66
N PRO A 228 -7.95 -1.80 16.70
CA PRO A 228 -6.55 -1.61 17.07
C PRO A 228 -6.24 -2.25 18.43
N LEU A 229 -5.15 -3.03 18.50
CA LEU A 229 -4.72 -3.65 19.75
C LEU A 229 -3.71 -2.78 20.50
N LYS A 230 -2.95 -1.96 19.77
CA LYS A 230 -1.88 -1.10 20.30
C LYS A 230 -1.78 0.16 19.45
N ILE A 231 -1.14 1.19 20.01
CA ILE A 231 -0.64 2.33 19.23
C ILE A 231 0.53 1.81 18.36
N ASP A 232 0.69 2.34 17.15
CA ASP A 232 1.85 2.11 16.29
C ASP A 232 1.94 0.70 15.65
N GLN A 233 0.92 0.30 14.88
CA GLN A 233 0.89 -1.06 14.31
C GLN A 233 1.26 -1.09 12.81
N GLY A 234 1.34 0.04 12.12
CA GLY A 234 1.75 0.09 10.72
C GLY A 234 2.21 1.47 10.28
N ILE A 235 2.80 1.52 9.09
CA ILE A 235 3.20 2.75 8.42
C ILE A 235 2.50 2.79 7.08
N LEU A 236 1.68 3.81 6.81
CA LEU A 236 0.97 3.97 5.55
C LEU A 236 1.38 5.27 4.86
N LEU A 237 1.83 5.14 3.62
CA LEU A 237 2.07 6.24 2.68
C LEU A 237 0.99 6.17 1.60
N SER A 238 0.13 7.18 1.52
CA SER A 238 -0.88 7.30 0.46
C SER A 238 -0.46 8.31 -0.61
N GLY A 239 -0.92 8.12 -1.84
CA GLY A 239 -0.58 9.00 -2.96
C GLY A 239 -1.25 10.37 -2.96
N SER A 240 -2.37 10.53 -2.24
CA SER A 240 -3.14 11.77 -2.20
C SER A 240 -3.84 11.99 -0.85
N GLU A 241 -4.36 13.20 -0.67
CA GLU A 241 -5.33 13.50 0.39
C GLU A 241 -6.69 12.84 0.10
N PRO A 242 -7.54 12.64 1.12
CA PRO A 242 -8.78 11.88 0.95
C PRO A 242 -9.75 12.44 -0.10
N SER A 243 -9.73 13.75 -0.35
CA SER A 243 -10.57 14.44 -1.34
C SER A 243 -9.88 14.64 -2.71
N GLU A 244 -8.72 14.04 -2.92
CA GLU A 244 -7.91 14.22 -4.12
C GLU A 244 -7.71 12.91 -4.88
N ASP A 245 -7.73 13.02 -6.20
CA ASP A 245 -7.43 11.89 -7.08
C ASP A 245 -5.93 11.68 -7.25
N THR A 246 -5.50 10.43 -7.12
CA THR A 246 -4.24 9.96 -7.72
C THR A 246 -4.45 9.63 -9.20
N ILE A 247 -3.45 9.91 -10.03
CA ILE A 247 -3.55 9.74 -11.48
C ILE A 247 -2.46 8.81 -12.02
N ASP A 248 -2.82 8.08 -13.09
CA ASP A 248 -1.87 7.40 -13.96
C ASP A 248 -1.33 8.42 -14.98
N ASP A 249 -0.04 8.79 -14.86
CA ASP A 249 0.60 9.66 -15.85
C ASP A 249 0.89 8.83 -17.11
N PRO A 250 0.52 9.31 -18.31
CA PRO A 250 0.78 8.60 -19.56
C PRO A 250 2.29 8.45 -19.81
N ALA A 251 2.63 7.60 -20.79
CA ALA A 251 4.01 7.52 -21.26
C ALA A 251 4.41 8.85 -21.93
N ASP A 252 5.59 9.35 -21.59
CA ASP A 252 6.14 10.58 -22.13
C ASP A 252 7.66 10.47 -22.33
N LYS A 253 8.31 11.60 -22.67
CA LYS A 253 9.76 11.67 -22.83
C LYS A 253 10.56 11.31 -21.55
N ASN A 254 9.92 11.31 -20.39
CA ASN A 254 10.53 11.03 -19.09
C ASN A 254 10.35 9.56 -18.67
N GLY A 255 9.54 8.78 -19.39
CA GLY A 255 9.43 7.33 -19.17
C GLY A 255 8.07 6.74 -19.55
N PRO A 256 7.87 5.44 -19.25
CA PRO A 256 6.61 4.77 -19.52
C PRO A 256 5.48 5.30 -18.62
N ALA A 257 4.24 4.92 -18.92
CA ALA A 257 3.09 5.22 -18.08
C ALA A 257 3.30 4.71 -16.65
N GLY A 258 2.75 5.41 -15.66
CA GLY A 258 2.94 5.09 -14.24
C GLY A 258 2.33 6.14 -13.33
N GLY A 259 2.04 5.75 -12.10
CA GLY A 259 1.50 6.58 -11.05
C GLY A 259 2.43 7.73 -10.69
N ALA A 260 1.87 8.93 -10.64
CA ALA A 260 2.61 10.15 -10.30
C ALA A 260 3.33 10.03 -8.94
N PHE A 261 2.68 9.42 -7.96
CA PHE A 261 3.24 9.23 -6.62
C PHE A 261 4.43 8.28 -6.64
N THR A 262 4.30 7.13 -7.29
CA THR A 262 5.38 6.14 -7.40
C THR A 262 6.56 6.69 -8.16
N LYS A 263 6.33 7.30 -9.33
CA LYS A 263 7.39 7.96 -10.11
C LYS A 263 8.16 8.97 -9.26
N THR A 264 7.45 9.78 -8.49
CA THR A 264 8.04 10.81 -7.63
C THR A 264 8.86 10.21 -6.48
N VAL A 265 8.31 9.22 -5.77
CA VAL A 265 9.03 8.53 -4.68
C VAL A 265 10.29 7.84 -5.18
N VAL A 266 10.21 7.10 -6.29
CA VAL A 266 11.35 6.43 -6.90
C VAL A 266 12.41 7.46 -7.33
N ALA A 267 12.02 8.58 -7.92
CA ALA A 267 12.93 9.66 -8.30
C ALA A 267 13.64 10.29 -7.08
N ILE A 268 12.90 10.57 -6.00
CA ILE A 268 13.47 11.08 -4.74
C ILE A 268 14.49 10.09 -4.17
N LEU A 269 14.14 8.80 -4.11
CA LEU A 269 15.02 7.76 -3.56
C LEU A 269 16.28 7.56 -4.41
N LYS A 270 16.18 7.69 -5.73
CA LYS A 270 17.32 7.65 -6.65
C LYS A 270 18.24 8.87 -6.49
N GLY A 271 17.66 10.06 -6.32
CA GLY A 271 18.40 11.32 -6.13
C GLY A 271 18.90 11.57 -4.71
N HIS A 272 18.53 10.74 -3.73
CA HIS A 272 18.88 10.91 -2.31
C HIS A 272 19.60 9.66 -1.76
N PRO A 273 20.94 9.57 -1.90
CA PRO A 273 21.73 8.41 -1.48
C PRO A 273 21.87 8.26 0.05
N ALA A 274 21.63 9.33 0.81
CA ALA A 274 21.58 9.26 2.26
C ALA A 274 20.27 8.60 2.77
N PRO A 275 20.25 8.01 3.98
CA PRO A 275 19.01 7.61 4.64
C PRO A 275 17.99 8.76 4.71
N ILE A 276 16.73 8.47 4.41
CA ILE A 276 15.62 9.44 4.45
C ILE A 276 14.52 8.93 5.38
N THR A 277 13.95 9.80 6.21
CA THR A 277 12.84 9.43 7.09
C THR A 277 11.53 9.30 6.34
N ASN A 278 10.57 8.54 6.88
CA ASN A 278 9.22 8.43 6.31
C ASN A 278 8.60 9.82 6.09
N LYS A 279 8.64 10.68 7.12
CA LYS A 279 8.10 12.04 7.06
C LYS A 279 8.80 12.90 6.01
N LYS A 280 10.14 12.84 5.92
CA LYS A 280 10.91 13.63 4.95
C LYS A 280 10.66 13.16 3.51
N LEU A 281 10.51 11.85 3.29
CA LEU A 281 10.18 11.28 1.98
C LEU A 281 8.81 11.78 1.51
N VAL A 282 7.79 11.66 2.36
CA VAL A 282 6.43 12.11 2.02
C VAL A 282 6.37 13.62 1.81
N ASN A 283 6.99 14.43 2.67
CA ASN A 283 7.02 15.89 2.49
C ASN A 283 7.71 16.32 1.18
N LYS A 284 8.79 15.63 0.77
CA LYS A 284 9.43 15.89 -0.53
C LYS A 284 8.49 15.52 -1.68
N ALA A 285 7.86 14.35 -1.63
CA ALA A 285 6.91 13.94 -2.66
C ALA A 285 5.73 14.91 -2.77
N ARG A 286 5.17 15.31 -1.61
CA ARG A 286 4.11 16.30 -1.48
C ARG A 286 4.49 17.66 -2.05
N GLY A 287 5.70 18.16 -1.77
CA GLY A 287 6.16 19.42 -2.35
C GLY A 287 6.36 19.35 -3.87
N ILE A 288 6.80 18.22 -4.41
CA ILE A 288 6.96 18.06 -5.87
C ILE A 288 5.60 17.95 -6.56
N LEU A 289 4.72 17.09 -6.05
CA LEU A 289 3.42 16.81 -6.66
C LEU A 289 2.40 17.94 -6.46
N GLY A 290 2.36 18.56 -5.29
CA GLY A 290 1.45 19.67 -5.00
C GLY A 290 1.73 20.92 -5.85
N ASN A 291 2.96 21.07 -6.33
CA ASN A 291 3.37 22.17 -7.23
C ASN A 291 3.11 21.88 -8.72
N ARG A 292 2.51 20.74 -9.06
CA ARG A 292 2.13 20.45 -10.46
C ARG A 292 1.02 21.40 -10.90
N LYS A 293 1.19 21.98 -12.09
CA LYS A 293 0.13 22.79 -12.74
C LYS A 293 -1.11 21.97 -13.10
N LYS A 294 -0.94 20.68 -13.38
CA LYS A 294 -2.01 19.74 -13.75
C LYS A 294 -2.05 18.59 -12.75
N TYR A 295 -3.23 18.36 -12.18
CA TYR A 295 -3.51 17.28 -11.23
C TYR A 295 -2.53 17.29 -10.05
N PRO A 296 -2.50 18.37 -9.23
CA PRO A 296 -1.71 18.37 -8.01
C PRO A 296 -2.19 17.24 -7.10
N GLN A 297 -1.23 16.59 -6.44
CA GLN A 297 -1.49 15.53 -5.47
C GLN A 297 -0.70 15.81 -4.21
N HIS A 298 -1.34 15.54 -3.08
CA HIS A 298 -0.75 15.75 -1.78
C HIS A 298 -0.61 14.44 -0.99
N PRO A 299 0.45 13.65 -1.25
CA PRO A 299 0.76 12.46 -0.46
C PRO A 299 0.70 12.68 1.06
N CYS A 300 0.26 11.65 1.76
CA CYS A 300 0.07 11.67 3.22
C CYS A 300 0.87 10.55 3.91
N LEU A 301 1.03 10.71 5.22
CA LEU A 301 1.70 9.73 6.08
C LEU A 301 0.84 9.46 7.32
N TYR A 302 0.53 8.18 7.54
CA TYR A 302 -0.23 7.70 8.68
C TYR A 302 0.59 6.67 9.45
N CYS A 303 1.00 7.02 10.67
CA CYS A 303 1.76 6.20 11.61
C CYS A 303 1.94 6.93 12.95
N SER A 304 2.62 6.32 13.92
CA SER A 304 3.09 7.06 15.10
C SER A 304 4.14 8.12 14.74
N SER A 305 4.33 9.09 15.65
CA SER A 305 5.42 10.07 15.56
C SER A 305 6.80 9.40 15.49
N LYS A 306 7.01 8.33 16.26
CA LYS A 306 8.24 7.54 16.24
C LYS A 306 8.52 6.95 14.85
N ASN A 307 7.49 6.41 14.20
CA ASN A 307 7.64 5.87 12.85
C ASN A 307 7.74 6.96 11.79
N ALA A 308 7.18 8.14 12.00
CA ALA A 308 7.36 9.27 11.08
C ALA A 308 8.84 9.68 10.96
N ASP A 309 9.55 9.68 12.08
CA ASP A 309 10.97 10.05 12.15
C ASP A 309 11.93 8.87 11.90
N ALA A 310 11.40 7.64 11.79
CA ALA A 310 12.18 6.48 11.37
C ALA A 310 12.65 6.61 9.91
N VAL A 311 13.84 6.07 9.61
CA VAL A 311 14.31 5.92 8.23
C VAL A 311 13.36 4.99 7.46
N PHE A 312 12.98 5.38 6.24
CA PHE A 312 12.09 4.61 5.38
C PHE A 312 12.60 3.17 5.19
N LEU A 313 11.71 2.19 5.40
CA LEU A 313 12.00 0.74 5.42
C LEU A 313 13.04 0.29 6.45
N ARG A 314 13.27 1.09 7.50
CA ARG A 314 14.03 0.71 8.69
C ARG A 314 13.18 0.93 9.93
N LYS A 315 13.60 0.33 11.03
CA LYS A 315 12.96 0.52 12.33
C LYS A 315 13.42 1.83 12.95
N ALA A 316 12.53 2.46 13.71
CA ALA A 316 12.90 3.53 14.62
C ALA A 316 13.82 2.99 15.73
N SER A 317 15.10 3.37 15.68
CA SER A 317 16.06 3.17 16.75
C SER A 317 16.08 4.38 17.69
N HIS A 318 16.29 4.14 18.98
CA HIS A 318 16.53 5.21 19.94
C HIS A 318 17.93 5.80 19.66
N GLY A 319 18.00 6.88 18.87
CA GLY A 319 19.16 7.78 18.82
C GLY A 319 20.35 7.42 17.93
N LEU A 320 20.41 6.25 17.29
CA LEU A 320 21.49 5.89 16.36
C LEU A 320 20.93 5.10 15.17
N ALA A 321 21.18 5.56 13.95
CA ALA A 321 20.84 4.80 12.75
C ALA A 321 21.43 3.39 12.84
N GLU A 322 20.66 2.35 12.48
CA GLU A 322 21.24 1.03 12.16
C GLU A 322 22.23 1.23 11.00
N ILE A 323 23.50 1.46 11.33
CA ILE A 323 24.65 1.31 10.44
C ILE A 323 25.21 -0.06 10.78
N GLY A 324 24.99 -1.01 9.89
CA GLY A 324 25.50 -2.37 10.04
C GLY A 324 25.38 -3.09 8.73
N GLU A 325 26.46 -3.08 7.95
CA GLU A 325 26.89 -4.14 7.03
C GLU A 325 28.40 -3.93 6.78
N SER A 326 29.18 -4.81 7.42
CA SER A 326 30.59 -5.22 7.23
C SER A 326 31.66 -4.19 6.82
N SER A 327 32.55 -3.90 7.76
CA SER A 327 33.93 -3.47 7.51
C SER A 327 34.77 -4.62 6.96
N GLU A 328 34.78 -4.83 5.65
CA GLU A 328 35.77 -5.67 4.95
C GLU A 328 36.30 -5.03 3.65
N ASP A 329 36.33 -3.71 3.55
CA ASP A 329 37.22 -3.04 2.59
C ASP A 329 38.53 -2.66 3.30
N ARG A 330 39.37 -3.69 3.53
CA ARG A 330 40.80 -3.46 3.77
C ARG A 330 41.50 -3.42 2.43
N VAL A 331 42.02 -2.24 2.11
CA VAL A 331 43.31 -1.98 1.44
C VAL A 331 43.64 -2.87 0.25
N LEU A 332 43.48 -2.32 -0.94
CA LEU A 332 44.41 -2.56 -2.04
C LEU A 332 44.83 -1.21 -2.62
N GLU A 333 45.82 -0.60 -1.96
CA GLU A 333 46.80 0.23 -2.64
C GLU A 333 47.90 -0.74 -3.12
N ASP A 334 48.01 -0.87 -4.45
CA ASP A 334 49.24 -0.79 -5.24
C ASP A 334 48.88 -0.86 -6.74
#